data_AF-A0A8T5T6U3-F1
#
_entry.id   AF-A0A8T5T6U3-F1
#
_cell.length_a   1.000
_cell.length_b   1.000
_cell.length_c   1.000
_cell.angle_alpha   90.00
_cell.angle_beta   90.00
_cell.angle_gamma   90.00
#
_symmetry.space_group_name_H-M   'P 1'
#
loop_
_entity.id
_entity.type
_entity.pdbx_description
1 polymer ?
#
loop_
_entity_poly.entity_id
_entity_poly.type
_entity_poly.pdbx_seq_one_letter_code
_entity_poly.pdbx_strand_id
1 'polypeptide(L)'
;MELKEKISMHLDQIKQLKGVENAVLTQRDGNPIQSAGVWFSKDEIFNVSSAASAIFNVGIHLHPNDLKYILIEGKKAKILIAPLNSPLHHSLNKILEQQGIFDNKHEYFIAITAQPNTNLGGIFLQTSECLKKIKTTLITSGESFKPPLVQFNDEKIQDIIRGFDVKENTGFDMQVNSFSLSLSEYISIELRKILNNFSVAVPDMSHAYITLEGGFIASQILNRRNLFYNNLDNISAMSYSLFQTANRCAWLLKKMNAETILLDCENTFQFIYGLGNAIFSTEIGKARQKLGLIRLILPQFSKKISYLIKEASQIQDHKSFDIKSLLGELVIK
;
A
#
# COMPACT_ATOMS: atom_id res chain seq x y z
N MET A 1 -3.53 -24.23 27.17
CA MET A 1 -2.86 -23.07 26.60
C MET A 1 -3.77 -22.51 25.53
N GLU A 2 -4.35 -21.35 25.82
CA GLU A 2 -5.36 -20.70 24.98
C GLU A 2 -4.76 -20.33 23.62
N LEU A 3 -5.59 -20.31 22.56
CA LEU A 3 -5.16 -20.00 21.19
C LEU A 3 -4.36 -18.69 21.10
N LYS A 4 -4.85 -17.66 21.80
CA LYS A 4 -4.23 -16.33 21.86
C LYS A 4 -2.85 -16.35 22.51
N GLU A 5 -2.61 -17.20 23.51
CA GLU A 5 -1.30 -17.35 24.14
C GLU A 5 -0.29 -17.96 23.16
N LYS A 6 -0.69 -18.98 22.39
CA LYS A 6 0.19 -19.62 21.40
C LYS A 6 0.58 -18.66 20.29
N ILE A 7 -0.40 -17.89 19.80
CA ILE A 7 -0.16 -16.84 18.81
C ILE A 7 0.74 -15.75 19.40
N SER A 8 0.51 -15.33 20.65
CA SER A 8 1.34 -14.33 21.33
C SER A 8 2.80 -14.75 21.38
N MET A 9 3.09 -16.01 21.76
CA MET A 9 4.47 -16.52 21.81
C MET A 9 5.18 -16.42 20.46
N HIS A 10 4.49 -16.71 19.35
CA HIS A 10 5.06 -16.59 18.02
C HIS A 10 5.24 -15.13 17.59
N LEU A 11 4.32 -14.23 17.95
CA LEU A 11 4.48 -12.79 17.68
C LEU A 11 5.63 -12.18 18.51
N ASP A 12 5.82 -12.63 19.75
CA ASP A 12 6.95 -12.22 20.60
C ASP A 12 8.29 -12.67 20.01
N GLN A 13 8.36 -13.87 19.41
CA GLN A 13 9.54 -14.32 18.65
C GLN A 13 9.86 -13.39 17.48
N ILE A 14 8.83 -12.94 16.74
CA ILE A 14 8.99 -11.97 15.64
C ILE A 14 9.48 -10.63 16.18
N LYS A 15 8.93 -10.16 17.31
CA LYS A 15 9.32 -8.91 17.97
C LYS A 15 10.76 -8.91 18.49
N GLN A 16 11.30 -10.09 18.83
CA GLN A 16 12.70 -10.22 19.28
C GLN A 16 13.71 -10.06 18.14
N LEU A 17 13.28 -10.09 16.87
CA LEU A 17 14.17 -9.85 15.74
C LEU A 17 14.72 -8.42 15.77
N LYS A 18 16.02 -8.28 15.47
CA LYS A 18 16.72 -7.00 15.54
C LYS A 18 16.05 -5.95 14.66
N GLY A 19 15.62 -4.86 15.27
CA GLY A 19 15.02 -3.71 14.58
C GLY A 19 13.53 -3.88 14.28
N VAL A 20 12.89 -4.99 14.66
CA VAL A 20 11.42 -5.07 14.73
C VAL A 20 10.96 -4.35 15.98
N GLU A 21 10.00 -3.45 15.82
CA GLU A 21 9.38 -2.74 16.93
C GLU A 21 8.09 -3.44 17.36
N ASN A 22 7.32 -3.88 16.37
CA ASN A 22 5.91 -4.20 16.51
C ASN A 22 5.50 -5.29 15.49
N ALA A 23 4.65 -6.23 15.91
CA ALA A 23 4.03 -7.24 15.05
C ALA A 23 2.56 -7.42 15.45
N VAL A 24 1.65 -7.33 14.47
CA VAL A 24 0.21 -7.50 14.69
C VAL A 24 -0.32 -8.54 13.71
N LEU A 25 -1.00 -9.55 14.24
CA LEU A 25 -1.81 -10.48 13.46
C LEU A 25 -3.21 -9.90 13.30
N THR A 26 -3.66 -9.82 12.06
CA THR A 26 -4.93 -9.18 11.71
C THR A 26 -5.66 -9.98 10.64
N GLN A 27 -6.97 -9.81 10.64
CA GLN A 27 -7.88 -10.37 9.67
C GLN A 27 -8.05 -9.46 8.46
N ARG A 28 -8.52 -10.04 7.35
CA ARG A 28 -8.81 -9.34 6.09
C ARG A 28 -9.76 -8.16 6.23
N ASP A 29 -10.66 -8.19 7.21
CA ASP A 29 -11.62 -7.12 7.52
C ASP A 29 -11.05 -6.00 8.40
N GLY A 30 -9.80 -6.13 8.85
CA GLY A 30 -9.11 -5.15 9.70
C GLY A 30 -9.24 -5.40 11.19
N ASN A 31 -9.84 -6.51 11.63
CA ASN A 31 -9.90 -6.86 13.05
C ASN A 31 -8.56 -7.42 13.57
N PRO A 32 -7.99 -6.86 14.65
CA PRO A 32 -6.80 -7.40 15.29
C PRO A 32 -7.11 -8.69 16.05
N ILE A 33 -6.29 -9.72 15.84
CA ILE A 33 -6.36 -10.99 16.60
C ILE A 33 -5.45 -10.92 17.82
N GLN A 34 -4.18 -10.58 17.57
CA GLN A 34 -3.17 -10.49 18.61
C GLN A 34 -2.01 -9.60 18.15
N SER A 35 -1.31 -8.99 19.11
CA SER A 35 -0.17 -8.11 18.85
C SER A 35 0.98 -8.35 19.83
N ALA A 36 2.20 -8.07 19.39
CA ALA A 36 3.40 -7.98 20.22
C ALA A 36 4.16 -6.69 19.90
N GLY A 37 4.68 -5.99 20.91
CA GLY A 37 5.45 -4.76 20.72
C GLY A 37 5.06 -3.61 21.66
N VAL A 38 5.45 -2.40 21.27
CA VAL A 38 5.35 -1.15 22.06
C VAL A 38 4.08 -0.36 21.68
N TRP A 39 2.96 -1.05 21.46
CA TRP A 39 1.67 -0.40 21.24
C TRP A 39 1.01 -0.12 22.59
N PHE A 40 0.60 1.12 22.85
CA PHE A 40 0.07 1.49 24.17
C PHE A 40 -1.46 1.48 24.25
N SER A 41 -2.17 1.60 23.13
CA SER A 41 -3.64 1.60 23.12
C SER A 41 -4.27 0.56 22.18
N LYS A 42 -5.46 0.08 22.55
CA LYS A 42 -6.28 -0.79 21.68
C LYS A 42 -6.66 -0.08 20.37
N ASP A 43 -6.86 1.23 20.42
CA ASP A 43 -7.23 2.03 19.26
C ASP A 43 -6.08 2.13 18.25
N GLU A 44 -4.83 2.25 18.71
CA GLU A 44 -3.68 2.20 17.81
C GLU A 44 -3.57 0.85 17.10
N ILE A 45 -3.75 -0.26 17.83
CA ILE A 45 -3.70 -1.61 17.26
C ILE A 45 -4.82 -1.78 16.21
N PHE A 46 -6.05 -1.34 16.51
CA PHE A 46 -7.16 -1.39 15.56
C PHE A 46 -6.89 -0.54 14.31
N ASN A 47 -6.38 0.68 14.49
CA ASN A 47 -6.04 1.56 13.38
C ASN A 47 -4.98 0.95 12.47
N VAL A 48 -3.95 0.29 13.01
CA VAL A 48 -2.93 -0.44 12.24
C VAL A 48 -3.55 -1.58 11.44
N SER A 49 -4.40 -2.38 12.10
CA SER A 49 -5.01 -3.54 11.47
C SER A 49 -5.95 -3.14 10.35
N SER A 50 -6.79 -2.13 10.56
CA SER A 50 -7.67 -1.56 9.54
C SER A 50 -6.88 -0.97 8.36
N ALA A 51 -5.84 -0.19 8.67
CA ALA A 51 -4.91 0.37 7.70
C ALA A 51 -4.23 -0.71 6.83
N ALA A 52 -3.65 -1.71 7.48
CA ALA A 52 -2.92 -2.77 6.82
C ALA A 52 -3.86 -3.66 6.00
N SER A 53 -5.10 -3.88 6.47
CA SER A 53 -6.17 -4.55 5.71
C SER A 53 -6.51 -3.78 4.44
N ALA A 54 -6.73 -2.47 4.53
CA ALA A 54 -7.06 -1.65 3.36
C ALA A 54 -5.95 -1.71 2.31
N ILE A 55 -4.69 -1.54 2.72
CA ILE A 55 -3.52 -1.64 1.82
C ILE A 55 -3.43 -3.02 1.19
N PHE A 56 -3.60 -4.08 2.00
CA PHE A 56 -3.49 -5.46 1.53
C PHE A 56 -4.59 -5.82 0.54
N ASN A 57 -5.83 -5.38 0.80
CA ASN A 57 -6.97 -5.60 -0.10
C ASN A 57 -6.75 -4.91 -1.45
N VAL A 58 -6.26 -3.67 -1.49
CA VAL A 58 -5.90 -3.01 -2.76
C VAL A 58 -4.75 -3.75 -3.46
N GLY A 59 -3.76 -4.23 -2.70
CA GLY A 59 -2.67 -5.05 -3.23
C GLY A 59 -3.16 -6.34 -3.89
N ILE A 60 -4.13 -7.04 -3.28
CA ILE A 60 -4.78 -8.22 -3.88
C ILE A 60 -5.56 -7.81 -5.12
N HIS A 61 -6.26 -6.67 -5.14
CA HIS A 61 -6.95 -6.24 -6.35
C HIS A 61 -5.99 -5.95 -7.51
N LEU A 62 -4.80 -5.41 -7.22
CA LEU A 62 -3.73 -5.23 -8.20
C LEU A 62 -3.12 -6.56 -8.67
N HIS A 63 -2.90 -7.50 -7.75
CA HIS A 63 -2.26 -8.80 -8.00
C HIS A 63 -3.02 -9.95 -7.34
N PRO A 64 -4.17 -10.39 -7.88
CA PRO A 64 -5.11 -11.29 -7.18
C PRO A 64 -4.54 -12.64 -6.77
N ASN A 65 -3.69 -13.22 -7.61
CA ASN A 65 -3.16 -14.57 -7.40
C ASN A 65 -1.66 -14.60 -7.08
N ASP A 66 -0.98 -13.46 -7.22
CA ASP A 66 0.47 -13.43 -7.28
C ASP A 66 1.10 -12.72 -6.08
N LEU A 67 0.35 -11.93 -5.31
CA LEU A 67 0.89 -11.12 -4.22
C LEU A 67 1.45 -11.98 -3.07
N LYS A 68 2.76 -11.85 -2.81
CA LYS A 68 3.46 -12.49 -1.70
C LYS A 68 3.48 -11.63 -0.46
N TYR A 69 3.88 -10.37 -0.57
CA TYR A 69 3.92 -9.41 0.53
C TYR A 69 4.05 -7.98 0.00
N ILE A 70 3.76 -7.00 0.86
CA ILE A 70 3.91 -5.57 0.59
C ILE A 70 4.94 -4.99 1.57
N LEU A 71 5.92 -4.25 1.06
CA LEU A 71 6.85 -3.45 1.87
C LEU A 71 6.56 -1.97 1.65
N ILE A 72 6.47 -1.22 2.73
CA ILE A 72 6.32 0.23 2.72
C ILE A 72 7.54 0.81 3.44
N GLU A 73 8.28 1.70 2.79
CA GLU A 73 9.46 2.33 3.36
C GLU A 73 9.22 3.83 3.52
N GLY A 74 9.57 4.36 4.69
CA GLY A 74 9.60 5.79 4.96
C GLY A 74 10.83 6.15 5.80
N LYS A 75 11.02 7.45 6.06
CA LYS A 75 12.23 7.95 6.74
C LYS A 75 12.41 7.44 8.17
N LYS A 76 11.31 7.24 8.90
CA LYS A 76 11.33 6.90 10.33
C LYS A 76 11.10 5.43 10.62
N ALA A 77 10.47 4.70 9.70
CA ALA A 77 10.12 3.31 9.88
C ALA A 77 9.85 2.63 8.55
N LYS A 78 9.78 1.30 8.61
CA LYS A 78 9.40 0.42 7.53
C LYS A 78 8.26 -0.48 8.00
N ILE A 79 7.34 -0.79 7.09
CA ILE A 79 6.17 -1.61 7.36
C ILE A 79 6.18 -2.78 6.38
N LEU A 80 6.04 -4.00 6.90
CA LEU A 80 5.88 -5.23 6.14
C LEU A 80 4.47 -5.76 6.37
N ILE A 81 3.73 -6.00 5.30
CA ILE A 81 2.42 -6.63 5.32
C ILE A 81 2.53 -7.94 4.55
N ALA A 82 2.33 -9.07 5.23
CA ALA A 82 2.44 -10.37 4.59
C ALA A 82 1.27 -11.29 4.99
N PRO A 83 0.59 -11.93 4.03
CA PRO A 83 -0.38 -12.97 4.32
C PRO A 83 0.29 -14.19 4.94
N LEU A 84 -0.51 -15.00 5.62
CA LEU A 84 -0.08 -16.32 6.10
C LEU A 84 -0.07 -17.36 4.96
N ASN A 85 0.60 -17.05 3.83
CA ASN A 85 0.56 -17.84 2.58
C ASN A 85 1.71 -18.82 2.38
N SER A 86 2.38 -19.23 3.46
CA SER A 86 3.39 -20.28 3.34
C SER A 86 2.72 -21.64 3.19
N PRO A 87 3.24 -22.55 2.34
CA PRO A 87 2.60 -23.83 2.11
C PRO A 87 2.50 -24.58 3.43
N LEU A 88 1.27 -24.90 3.79
CA LEU A 88 0.93 -25.91 4.77
C LEU A 88 1.45 -27.25 4.22
N HIS A 89 1.95 -28.10 5.12
CA HIS A 89 2.35 -29.46 4.75
C HIS A 89 1.27 -30.12 3.88
N HIS A 90 1.68 -30.90 2.87
CA HIS A 90 0.76 -31.63 1.98
C HIS A 90 -0.28 -32.47 2.78
N SER A 91 0.11 -33.02 3.94
CA SER A 91 -0.79 -33.75 4.83
C SER A 91 -1.86 -32.87 5.49
N LEU A 92 -1.50 -31.65 5.90
CA LEU A 92 -2.43 -30.68 6.51
C LEU A 92 -3.40 -30.09 5.47
N ASN A 93 -2.94 -29.81 4.25
CA ASN A 93 -3.82 -29.41 3.15
C ASN A 93 -4.89 -30.47 2.86
N LYS A 94 -4.50 -31.76 2.88
CA LYS A 94 -5.44 -32.85 2.67
C LYS A 94 -6.49 -32.96 3.79
N ILE A 95 -6.11 -32.68 5.04
CA ILE A 95 -7.04 -32.63 6.19
C ILE A 95 -8.02 -31.46 6.05
N LEU A 96 -7.53 -30.28 5.61
CA LEU A 96 -8.34 -29.08 5.39
C LEU A 96 -9.35 -29.26 4.25
N GLU A 97 -8.91 -29.85 3.13
CA GLU A 97 -9.77 -30.21 2.00
C GLU A 97 -10.85 -31.22 2.41
N GLN A 98 -10.51 -32.21 3.23
CA GLN A 98 -11.45 -33.20 3.77
C GLN A 98 -12.47 -32.60 4.74
N GLN A 99 -12.14 -31.49 5.41
CA GLN A 99 -13.04 -30.76 6.30
C GLN A 99 -13.88 -29.69 5.58
N GLY A 100 -13.75 -29.56 4.25
CA GLY A 100 -14.45 -28.53 3.47
C GLY A 100 -13.96 -27.11 3.74
N ILE A 101 -12.81 -26.95 4.41
CA ILE A 101 -12.17 -25.65 4.67
C ILE A 101 -11.28 -25.34 3.47
N PHE A 102 -11.82 -24.62 2.50
CA PHE A 102 -11.03 -24.08 1.40
C PHE A 102 -10.11 -22.98 1.95
N ASP A 103 -8.79 -23.18 1.87
CA ASP A 103 -7.75 -22.25 2.35
C ASP A 103 -7.90 -20.91 1.63
N ASN A 104 -8.64 -19.98 2.22
CA ASN A 104 -8.68 -18.60 1.74
C ASN A 104 -7.37 -17.95 2.16
N LYS A 105 -6.36 -18.11 1.30
CA LYS A 105 -4.98 -17.60 1.43
C LYS A 105 -4.90 -16.17 2.01
N HIS A 106 -5.92 -15.35 1.78
CA HIS A 106 -5.87 -13.93 2.13
C HIS A 106 -6.67 -13.54 3.39
N GLU A 107 -7.15 -14.50 4.18
CA GLU A 107 -7.99 -14.22 5.36
C GLU A 107 -7.20 -13.60 6.52
N TYR A 108 -5.94 -14.01 6.70
CA TYR A 108 -5.08 -13.57 7.79
C TYR A 108 -3.75 -13.06 7.27
N PHE A 109 -3.29 -11.96 7.83
CA PHE A 109 -2.00 -11.37 7.49
C PHE A 109 -1.33 -10.77 8.72
N ILE A 110 -0.02 -10.63 8.65
CA ILE A 110 0.79 -9.98 9.66
C ILE A 110 1.20 -8.59 9.17
N ALA A 111 1.11 -7.60 10.06
CA ALA A 111 1.69 -6.29 9.88
C ALA A 111 2.87 -6.14 10.85
N ILE A 112 4.08 -5.94 10.33
CA ILE A 112 5.30 -5.76 11.09
C ILE A 112 5.81 -4.34 10.88
N THR A 113 6.06 -3.61 11.97
CA THR A 113 6.72 -2.30 11.95
C THR A 113 8.16 -2.45 12.43
N ALA A 114 9.08 -1.87 11.67
CA ALA A 114 10.52 -1.97 11.93
C ALA A 114 11.22 -0.62 11.77
N GLN A 115 12.39 -0.51 12.39
CA GLN A 115 13.30 0.64 12.23
C GLN A 115 13.74 0.83 10.76
N PRO A 116 14.10 2.06 10.35
CA PRO A 116 14.34 2.37 8.95
C PRO A 116 15.58 1.67 8.38
N ASN A 117 16.59 1.41 9.22
CA ASN A 117 17.82 0.75 8.80
C ASN A 117 17.70 -0.78 8.71
N THR A 118 16.53 -1.34 9.03
CA THR A 118 16.33 -2.79 9.05
C THR A 118 16.07 -3.34 7.64
N ASN A 119 16.57 -4.56 7.39
CA ASN A 119 16.30 -5.29 6.15
C ASN A 119 14.98 -6.08 6.28
N LEU A 120 13.90 -5.52 5.74
CA LEU A 120 12.57 -6.17 5.79
C LEU A 120 12.54 -7.52 5.07
N GLY A 121 13.31 -7.72 4.00
CA GLY A 121 13.39 -9.02 3.32
C GLY A 121 14.04 -10.07 4.23
N GLY A 122 15.07 -9.67 4.99
CA GLY A 122 15.68 -10.51 6.01
C GLY A 122 14.72 -10.86 7.15
N ILE A 123 13.96 -9.88 7.65
CA ILE A 123 12.89 -10.11 8.63
C ILE A 123 11.89 -11.13 8.07
N PHE A 124 11.36 -10.90 6.87
CA PHE A 124 10.35 -11.79 6.28
C PHE A 124 10.82 -13.26 6.24
N LEU A 125 12.05 -13.50 5.79
CA LEU A 125 12.64 -14.85 5.76
C LEU A 125 12.76 -15.47 7.17
N GLN A 126 13.24 -14.69 8.15
CA GLN A 126 13.37 -15.15 9.54
C GLN A 126 12.01 -15.41 10.19
N THR A 127 10.98 -14.66 9.81
CA THR A 127 9.61 -14.85 10.33
C THR A 127 8.86 -16.01 9.69
N SER A 128 9.30 -16.53 8.54
CA SER A 128 8.55 -17.53 7.76
C SER A 128 8.15 -18.79 8.56
N GLU A 129 9.04 -19.30 9.39
CA GLU A 129 8.79 -20.40 10.35
C GLU A 129 7.68 -20.04 11.35
N CYS A 130 7.73 -18.83 11.92
CA CYS A 130 6.72 -18.35 12.87
C CYS A 130 5.36 -18.18 12.19
N LEU A 131 5.32 -17.64 10.96
CA LEU A 131 4.08 -17.49 10.19
C LEU A 131 3.42 -18.84 9.90
N LYS A 132 4.21 -19.87 9.55
CA LYS A 132 3.72 -21.25 9.40
C LYS A 132 3.12 -21.78 10.70
N LYS A 133 3.80 -21.60 11.83
CA LYS A 133 3.32 -22.06 13.15
C LYS A 133 2.05 -21.34 13.58
N ILE A 134 1.94 -20.03 13.35
CA ILE A 134 0.73 -19.24 13.59
C ILE A 134 -0.43 -19.79 12.73
N LYS A 135 -0.22 -20.00 11.43
CA LYS A 135 -1.26 -20.54 10.54
C LYS A 135 -1.74 -21.92 10.98
N THR A 136 -0.80 -22.84 11.27
CA THR A 136 -1.14 -24.18 11.79
C THR A 136 -1.93 -24.09 13.09
N THR A 137 -1.56 -23.18 13.98
CA THR A 137 -2.24 -22.98 15.25
C THR A 137 -3.66 -22.44 15.08
N LEU A 138 -3.87 -21.49 14.16
CA LEU A 138 -5.20 -20.99 13.79
C LEU A 138 -6.08 -22.12 13.23
N ILE A 139 -5.56 -22.89 12.28
CA ILE A 139 -6.31 -23.97 11.62
C ILE A 139 -6.67 -25.11 12.59
N THR A 140 -5.68 -25.58 13.36
CA THR A 140 -5.88 -26.71 14.28
C THR A 140 -6.79 -26.38 15.46
N SER A 141 -7.01 -25.09 15.74
CA SER A 141 -7.91 -24.67 16.81
C SER A 141 -9.39 -24.87 16.48
N GLY A 142 -9.77 -24.89 15.19
CA GLY A 142 -11.17 -24.91 14.76
C GLY A 142 -11.96 -23.65 15.14
N GLU A 143 -11.33 -22.64 15.75
CA GLU A 143 -11.98 -21.35 16.05
C GLU A 143 -12.07 -20.53 14.76
N SER A 144 -13.28 -20.32 14.25
CA SER A 144 -13.49 -19.28 13.27
C SER A 144 -13.46 -17.94 14.00
N PHE A 145 -12.45 -17.11 13.71
CA PHE A 145 -12.52 -15.69 14.04
C PHE A 145 -13.55 -15.05 13.09
N LYS A 146 -14.83 -15.36 13.25
CA LYS A 146 -15.87 -14.55 12.63
C LYS A 146 -15.84 -13.22 13.38
N PRO A 147 -15.73 -12.08 12.68
CA PRO A 147 -15.91 -10.81 13.36
C PRO A 147 -17.21 -10.89 14.14
N PRO A 148 -17.25 -10.41 15.40
CA PRO A 148 -18.53 -10.28 16.08
C PRO A 148 -19.43 -9.49 15.12
N LEU A 149 -20.62 -10.02 14.83
CA LEU A 149 -21.64 -9.23 14.16
C LEU A 149 -21.90 -8.05 15.08
N VAL A 150 -21.24 -6.92 14.83
CA VAL A 150 -21.45 -5.70 15.58
C VAL A 150 -22.78 -5.16 15.09
N GLN A 151 -23.87 -5.58 15.73
CA GLN A 151 -25.12 -4.84 15.66
C GLN A 151 -24.89 -3.56 16.43
N PHE A 152 -24.58 -2.50 15.68
CA PHE A 152 -24.69 -1.16 16.21
C PHE A 152 -26.16 -0.92 16.54
N ASN A 153 -26.45 -0.48 17.77
CA ASN A 153 -27.77 0.05 18.08
C ASN A 153 -28.04 1.29 17.22
N ASP A 154 -29.31 1.61 16.98
CA ASP A 154 -29.67 2.77 16.14
C ASP A 154 -28.99 4.06 16.62
N GLU A 155 -28.77 4.21 17.94
CA GLU A 155 -28.01 5.32 18.52
C GLU A 155 -26.54 5.35 18.07
N LYS A 156 -25.78 4.24 18.14
CA LYS A 156 -24.40 4.21 17.60
C LYS A 156 -24.36 4.38 16.11
N ILE A 157 -25.34 3.87 15.36
CA ILE A 157 -25.42 4.09 13.92
C ILE A 157 -25.57 5.58 13.65
N GLN A 158 -26.46 6.26 14.36
CA GLN A 158 -26.66 7.70 14.27
C GLN A 158 -25.42 8.48 14.72
N ASP A 159 -24.71 8.06 15.76
CA ASP A 159 -23.46 8.70 16.19
C ASP A 159 -22.32 8.51 15.19
N ILE A 160 -22.21 7.32 14.58
CA ILE A 160 -21.26 7.06 13.50
C ILE A 160 -21.60 7.91 12.28
N ILE A 161 -22.88 7.95 11.87
CA ILE A 161 -23.36 8.80 10.76
C ILE A 161 -23.08 10.28 11.06
N ARG A 162 -23.38 10.77 12.26
CA ARG A 162 -23.06 12.14 12.71
C ARG A 162 -21.56 12.40 12.81
N GLY A 163 -20.74 11.38 13.04
CA GLY A 163 -19.29 11.47 13.02
C GLY A 163 -18.71 11.56 11.60
N PHE A 164 -19.42 11.00 10.61
CA PHE A 164 -19.14 11.18 9.18
C PHE A 164 -19.76 12.46 8.60
N ASP A 165 -20.78 13.00 9.28
CA ASP A 165 -21.35 14.31 9.02
C ASP A 165 -20.27 15.35 9.36
N VAL A 166 -19.54 15.72 8.32
CA VAL A 166 -18.53 16.77 8.36
C VAL A 166 -19.19 17.95 9.05
N LYS A 167 -18.57 18.50 10.09
CA LYS A 167 -19.02 19.78 10.66
C LYS A 167 -18.95 20.84 9.57
N GLU A 168 -20.02 21.01 8.80
CA GLU A 168 -20.14 21.97 7.70
C GLU A 168 -20.08 23.43 8.20
N ASN A 169 -19.98 23.65 9.52
CA ASN A 169 -20.01 24.98 10.15
C ASN A 169 -18.70 25.43 10.80
N THR A 170 -17.56 24.87 10.42
CA THR A 170 -16.33 25.66 10.49
C THR A 170 -16.04 26.09 9.07
N GLY A 171 -16.10 27.40 8.81
CA GLY A 171 -15.61 28.01 7.58
C GLY A 171 -14.13 27.70 7.41
N PHE A 172 -13.83 26.49 7.00
CA PHE A 172 -12.64 26.23 6.23
C PHE A 172 -12.91 26.92 4.91
N ASP A 173 -12.17 27.99 4.65
CA ASP A 173 -11.73 28.26 3.29
C ASP A 173 -11.03 26.98 2.83
N MET A 174 -11.82 26.02 2.35
CA MET A 174 -11.33 25.05 1.40
C MET A 174 -11.00 25.91 0.19
N GLN A 175 -9.74 26.35 0.13
CA GLN A 175 -9.09 26.56 -1.15
C GLN A 175 -9.22 25.22 -1.86
N VAL A 176 -10.32 25.06 -2.59
CA VAL A 176 -10.43 24.09 -3.66
C VAL A 176 -9.39 24.56 -4.65
N ASN A 177 -8.15 24.11 -4.46
CA ASN A 177 -7.16 24.19 -5.51
C ASN A 177 -7.82 23.50 -6.69
N SER A 178 -8.09 24.25 -7.75
CA SER A 178 -8.48 23.68 -9.03
C SER A 178 -7.28 22.84 -9.49
N PHE A 179 -7.25 21.58 -9.06
CA PHE A 179 -6.15 20.65 -9.28
C PHE A 179 -6.17 20.19 -10.73
N SER A 180 -5.67 21.04 -11.61
CA SER A 180 -5.16 20.62 -12.90
C SER A 180 -3.66 20.76 -12.79
N LEU A 181 -2.87 19.72 -12.53
CA LEU A 181 -1.42 19.81 -12.75
C LEU A 181 -1.25 19.90 -14.28
N SER A 182 -1.24 21.13 -14.80
CA SER A 182 -1.09 21.42 -16.21
C SER A 182 0.37 21.23 -16.56
N LEU A 183 0.72 20.02 -16.97
CA LEU A 183 2.06 19.74 -17.47
C LEU A 183 2.26 20.54 -18.75
N SER A 184 3.32 21.36 -18.79
CA SER A 184 3.72 22.02 -20.03
C SER A 184 4.16 20.98 -21.05
N GLU A 185 4.06 21.30 -22.34
CA GLU A 185 4.53 20.41 -23.42
C GLU A 185 5.99 19.98 -23.22
N TYR A 186 6.84 20.93 -22.79
CA TYR A 186 8.23 20.66 -22.42
C TYR A 186 8.37 19.58 -21.35
N ILE A 187 7.65 19.72 -20.23
CA ILE A 187 7.69 18.75 -19.13
C ILE A 187 7.17 17.39 -19.59
N SER A 188 6.08 17.35 -20.35
CA SER A 188 5.53 16.10 -20.89
C SER A 188 6.52 15.37 -21.81
N ILE A 189 7.28 16.11 -22.64
CA ILE A 189 8.33 15.55 -23.49
C ILE A 189 9.48 15.00 -22.65
N GLU A 190 9.95 15.75 -21.64
CA GLU A 190 11.04 15.31 -20.76
C GLU A 190 10.66 14.09 -19.92
N LEU A 191 9.44 14.05 -19.37
CA LEU A 191 8.94 12.86 -18.65
C LEU A 191 8.92 11.63 -19.55
N ARG A 192 8.51 11.78 -20.82
CA ARG A 192 8.53 10.69 -21.81
C ARG A 192 9.96 10.24 -22.13
N LYS A 193 10.92 11.16 -22.30
CA LYS A 193 12.33 10.82 -22.49
C LYS A 193 12.90 10.04 -21.31
N ILE A 194 12.57 10.44 -20.08
CA ILE A 194 12.98 9.75 -18.86
C ILE A 194 12.42 8.33 -18.82
N LEU A 195 11.13 8.13 -19.10
CA LEU A 195 10.52 6.80 -19.14
C LEU A 195 11.08 5.92 -20.27
N ASN A 196 11.37 6.49 -21.43
CA ASN A 196 12.05 5.78 -22.52
C ASN A 196 13.44 5.28 -22.06
N ASN A 197 14.26 6.18 -21.48
CA ASN A 197 15.56 5.81 -20.94
C ASN A 197 15.46 4.75 -19.84
N PHE A 198 14.42 4.84 -19.00
CA PHE A 198 14.13 3.85 -17.97
C PHE A 198 13.85 2.47 -18.57
N SER A 199 13.02 2.38 -19.61
CA SER A 199 12.70 1.10 -20.27
C SER A 199 13.92 0.41 -20.90
N VAL A 200 14.92 1.20 -21.34
CA VAL A 200 16.19 0.68 -21.85
C VAL A 200 17.08 0.20 -20.70
N ALA A 201 17.13 0.97 -19.60
CA ALA A 201 17.96 0.67 -18.44
C ALA A 201 17.46 -0.52 -17.61
N VAL A 202 16.15 -0.78 -17.62
CA VAL A 202 15.50 -1.85 -16.85
C VAL A 202 14.91 -2.91 -17.79
N PRO A 203 15.71 -3.93 -18.18
CA PRO A 203 15.20 -5.11 -18.86
C PRO A 203 13.99 -5.73 -18.16
N ASP A 204 13.06 -6.31 -18.92
CA ASP A 204 11.90 -7.05 -18.40
C ASP A 204 10.87 -6.19 -17.64
N MET A 205 10.90 -4.86 -17.83
CA MET A 205 9.81 -3.99 -17.43
C MET A 205 8.54 -4.34 -18.22
N SER A 206 7.42 -4.58 -17.53
CA SER A 206 6.08 -4.73 -18.12
C SER A 206 5.54 -3.37 -18.55
N HIS A 207 5.49 -2.45 -17.59
CA HIS A 207 5.01 -1.09 -17.77
C HIS A 207 5.64 -0.15 -16.74
N ALA A 208 5.66 1.13 -17.05
CA ALA A 208 5.94 2.19 -16.09
C ALA A 208 5.10 3.41 -16.41
N TYR A 209 4.62 4.09 -15.38
CA TYR A 209 3.81 5.28 -15.54
C TYR A 209 4.02 6.24 -14.37
N ILE A 210 3.66 7.48 -14.63
CA ILE A 210 3.66 8.57 -13.67
C ILE A 210 2.21 9.04 -13.59
N THR A 211 1.65 9.04 -12.39
CA THR A 211 0.32 9.61 -12.17
C THR A 211 0.39 10.88 -11.36
N LEU A 212 -0.60 11.73 -11.60
CA LEU A 212 -0.90 12.90 -10.81
C LEU A 212 -1.92 12.55 -9.72
N GLU A 213 -2.35 13.56 -8.98
CA GLU A 213 -3.39 13.45 -7.97
C GLU A 213 -4.66 12.79 -8.54
N GLY A 214 -5.27 11.89 -7.78
CA GLY A 214 -6.43 11.11 -8.25
C GLY A 214 -6.10 9.93 -9.18
N GLY A 215 -4.82 9.71 -9.51
CA GLY A 215 -4.40 8.57 -10.33
C GLY A 215 -4.41 8.81 -11.84
N PHE A 216 -4.56 10.06 -12.30
CA PHE A 216 -4.50 10.38 -13.72
C PHE A 216 -3.09 10.19 -14.29
N ILE A 217 -2.96 9.45 -15.38
CA ILE A 217 -1.66 9.18 -16.01
C ILE A 217 -1.14 10.44 -16.72
N ALA A 218 0.00 10.94 -16.25
CA ALA A 218 0.75 12.03 -16.88
C ALA A 218 1.63 11.55 -18.04
N SER A 219 2.27 10.39 -17.85
CA SER A 219 3.17 9.80 -18.83
C SER A 219 3.28 8.31 -18.57
N GLN A 220 3.41 7.52 -19.63
CA GLN A 220 3.47 6.07 -19.55
C GLN A 220 4.37 5.46 -20.62
N ILE A 221 4.87 4.27 -20.32
CA ILE A 221 5.56 3.41 -21.27
C ILE A 221 5.13 1.96 -21.04
N LEU A 222 4.85 1.27 -22.15
CA LEU A 222 4.40 -0.11 -22.18
C LEU A 222 5.42 -0.94 -22.97
N ASN A 223 5.75 -2.11 -22.45
CA ASN A 223 6.52 -3.06 -23.22
C ASN A 223 5.61 -3.75 -24.24
N ARG A 224 5.91 -3.54 -25.54
CA ARG A 224 5.09 -4.01 -26.67
C ARG A 224 4.87 -5.54 -26.72
N ARG A 225 5.61 -6.32 -25.93
CA ARG A 225 5.46 -7.78 -25.85
C ARG A 225 4.28 -8.24 -24.97
N ASN A 226 3.81 -7.39 -24.06
CA ASN A 226 2.67 -7.69 -23.18
C ASN A 226 1.41 -6.96 -23.71
N LEU A 227 0.81 -7.53 -24.76
CA LEU A 227 -0.35 -7.01 -25.50
C LEU A 227 -1.68 -6.99 -24.70
N PHE A 228 -1.69 -7.31 -23.40
CA PHE A 228 -2.91 -7.53 -22.62
C PHE A 228 -3.21 -6.48 -21.54
N TYR A 229 -2.56 -5.31 -21.55
CA TYR A 229 -2.84 -4.25 -20.57
C TYR A 229 -3.92 -3.27 -21.05
N ASN A 230 -5.14 -3.77 -21.27
CA ASN A 230 -6.34 -2.96 -21.56
C ASN A 230 -6.86 -2.16 -20.35
N ASN A 231 -6.07 -1.99 -19.29
CA ASN A 231 -6.55 -1.37 -18.07
C ASN A 231 -5.49 -0.62 -17.24
N LEU A 232 -4.53 0.02 -17.91
CA LEU A 232 -3.49 0.76 -17.20
C LEU A 232 -4.08 1.92 -16.37
N ASP A 233 -5.18 2.52 -16.82
CA ASP A 233 -5.89 3.55 -16.07
C ASP A 233 -6.36 3.03 -14.71
N ASN A 234 -7.06 1.88 -14.64
CA ASN A 234 -7.47 1.32 -13.35
C ASN A 234 -6.28 0.90 -12.49
N ILE A 235 -5.25 0.29 -13.08
CA ILE A 235 -4.02 -0.08 -12.34
C ILE A 235 -3.38 1.17 -11.74
N SER A 236 -3.35 2.27 -12.49
CA SER A 236 -2.75 3.53 -12.07
C SER A 236 -3.55 4.21 -10.94
N ALA A 237 -4.89 4.20 -11.05
CA ALA A 237 -5.80 4.70 -10.02
C ALA A 237 -5.73 3.87 -8.73
N MET A 238 -5.68 2.54 -8.85
CA MET A 238 -5.53 1.63 -7.71
C MET A 238 -4.15 1.78 -7.05
N SER A 239 -3.07 1.92 -7.83
CA SER A 239 -1.73 2.12 -7.30
C SER A 239 -1.59 3.46 -6.57
N TYR A 240 -2.24 4.51 -7.08
CA TYR A 240 -2.34 5.80 -6.40
C TYR A 240 -3.11 5.67 -5.08
N SER A 241 -4.27 5.01 -5.10
CA SER A 241 -5.09 4.77 -3.91
C SER A 241 -4.35 3.95 -2.85
N LEU A 242 -3.61 2.92 -3.27
CA LEU A 242 -2.75 2.13 -2.39
C LEU A 242 -1.69 3.02 -1.73
N PHE A 243 -1.00 3.85 -2.52
CA PHE A 243 0.03 4.75 -2.01
C PHE A 243 -0.52 5.77 -1.03
N GLN A 244 -1.65 6.42 -1.36
CA GLN A 244 -2.30 7.39 -0.47
C GLN A 244 -2.74 6.74 0.85
N THR A 245 -3.33 5.54 0.77
CA THR A 245 -3.71 4.77 1.94
C THR A 245 -2.48 4.46 2.80
N ALA A 246 -1.44 3.88 2.20
CA ALA A 246 -0.19 3.58 2.89
C ALA A 246 0.47 4.82 3.51
N ASN A 247 0.40 5.97 2.84
CA ASN A 247 0.92 7.23 3.36
C ASN A 247 0.14 7.71 4.60
N ARG A 248 -1.20 7.66 4.55
CA ARG A 248 -2.05 7.95 5.71
C ARG A 248 -1.75 7.01 6.88
N CYS A 249 -1.56 5.72 6.60
CA CYS A 249 -1.20 4.73 7.59
C CYS A 249 0.16 5.05 8.21
N ALA A 250 1.20 5.27 7.39
CA ALA A 250 2.52 5.67 7.86
C ALA A 250 2.48 6.92 8.75
N TRP A 251 1.62 7.90 8.41
CA TRP A 251 1.42 9.09 9.21
C TRP A 251 0.80 8.78 10.57
N LEU A 252 -0.24 7.95 10.61
CA LEU A 252 -0.88 7.53 11.86
C LEU A 252 0.10 6.77 12.77
N LEU A 253 0.89 5.86 12.21
CA LEU A 253 1.78 4.97 12.99
C LEU A 253 3.03 5.67 13.51
N LYS A 254 3.67 6.49 12.67
CA LYS A 254 5.04 6.99 12.94
C LYS A 254 5.21 8.47 12.64
N LYS A 255 4.12 9.20 12.34
CA LYS A 255 4.17 10.61 11.91
C LYS A 255 5.22 10.79 10.81
N MET A 256 5.11 9.92 9.79
CA MET A 256 5.99 9.88 8.63
C MET A 256 5.18 9.73 7.35
N ASN A 257 5.79 10.08 6.22
CA ASN A 257 5.23 9.77 4.91
C ASN A 257 5.86 8.50 4.34
N ALA A 258 5.08 7.74 3.57
CA ALA A 258 5.60 6.67 2.74
C ALA A 258 6.41 7.29 1.59
N GLU A 259 7.61 6.77 1.34
CA GLU A 259 8.45 7.19 0.22
C GLU A 259 8.38 6.17 -0.91
N THR A 260 8.42 4.89 -0.56
CA THR A 260 8.38 3.80 -1.52
C THR A 260 7.48 2.67 -1.03
N ILE A 261 6.86 1.97 -1.97
CA ILE A 261 6.12 0.75 -1.76
C ILE A 261 6.62 -0.29 -2.75
N LEU A 262 6.86 -1.50 -2.27
CA LEU A 262 7.18 -2.67 -3.08
C LEU A 262 6.11 -3.73 -2.85
N LEU A 263 5.39 -4.09 -3.89
CA LEU A 263 4.56 -5.29 -3.92
C LEU A 263 5.40 -6.41 -4.53
N ASP A 264 5.76 -7.39 -3.70
CA ASP A 264 6.48 -8.57 -4.17
C ASP A 264 5.46 -9.62 -4.64
N CYS A 265 5.53 -9.99 -5.91
CA CYS A 265 4.62 -10.96 -6.51
C CYS A 265 5.35 -12.28 -6.83
N GLU A 266 4.68 -13.30 -7.38
CA GLU A 266 5.36 -14.55 -7.72
C GLU A 266 6.44 -14.34 -8.78
N ASN A 267 6.08 -13.69 -9.89
CA ASN A 267 6.91 -13.54 -11.08
C ASN A 267 7.35 -12.09 -11.36
N THR A 268 6.75 -11.12 -10.67
CA THR A 268 6.98 -9.69 -10.88
C THR A 268 7.25 -8.96 -9.56
N PHE A 269 7.82 -7.77 -9.68
CA PHE A 269 7.87 -6.76 -8.63
C PHE A 269 7.12 -5.54 -9.13
N GLN A 270 6.21 -4.99 -8.33
CA GLN A 270 5.67 -3.65 -8.57
C GLN A 270 6.27 -2.68 -7.56
N PHE A 271 6.87 -1.60 -8.06
CA PHE A 271 7.39 -0.52 -7.25
C PHE A 271 6.53 0.72 -7.43
N ILE A 272 6.25 1.41 -6.33
CA ILE A 272 5.55 2.70 -6.31
C ILE A 272 6.38 3.69 -5.50
N TYR A 273 6.78 4.79 -6.13
CA TYR A 273 7.55 5.87 -5.52
C TYR A 273 6.68 7.11 -5.37
N GLY A 274 6.67 7.69 -4.17
CA GLY A 274 6.03 8.97 -3.91
C GLY A 274 6.80 10.14 -4.51
N LEU A 275 6.10 11.03 -5.20
CA LEU A 275 6.65 12.22 -5.85
C LEU A 275 5.90 13.50 -5.40
N GLY A 276 5.49 13.57 -4.13
CA GLY A 276 4.59 14.61 -3.64
C GLY A 276 3.13 14.20 -3.85
N ASN A 277 2.36 14.99 -4.60
CA ASN A 277 0.97 14.66 -4.96
C ASN A 277 0.85 13.66 -6.12
N ALA A 278 1.99 13.24 -6.68
CA ALA A 278 2.12 12.30 -7.78
C ALA A 278 2.79 11.00 -7.32
N ILE A 279 2.64 9.93 -8.11
CA ILE A 279 3.44 8.70 -7.94
C ILE A 279 4.12 8.30 -9.24
N PHE A 280 5.27 7.65 -9.11
CA PHE A 280 5.89 6.90 -10.19
C PHE A 280 5.78 5.41 -9.87
N SER A 281 5.18 4.64 -10.77
CA SER A 281 4.92 3.22 -10.58
C SER A 281 5.44 2.42 -11.76
N THR A 282 5.97 1.24 -11.48
CA THR A 282 6.47 0.33 -12.50
C THR A 282 6.40 -1.12 -12.06
N GLU A 283 6.10 -1.99 -13.01
CA GLU A 283 6.10 -3.44 -12.84
C GLU A 283 7.25 -4.05 -13.65
N ILE A 284 8.05 -4.90 -13.01
CA ILE A 284 9.26 -5.51 -13.56
C ILE A 284 9.25 -7.02 -13.30
N GLY A 285 9.55 -7.82 -14.32
CA GLY A 285 9.71 -9.27 -14.20
C GLY A 285 10.94 -9.69 -13.40
N LYS A 286 10.82 -10.80 -12.66
CA LYS A 286 11.90 -11.36 -11.84
C LYS A 286 12.93 -12.17 -12.61
N ALA A 287 12.62 -12.59 -13.84
CA ALA A 287 13.40 -13.57 -14.57
C ALA A 287 14.80 -13.05 -14.95
N ARG A 288 14.93 -11.76 -15.22
CA ARG A 288 16.15 -11.18 -15.83
C ARG A 288 16.96 -10.27 -14.91
N GLN A 289 16.44 -9.91 -13.73
CA GLN A 289 17.09 -8.94 -12.86
C GLN A 289 17.01 -9.27 -11.38
N LYS A 290 18.12 -9.05 -10.67
CA LYS A 290 18.16 -9.14 -9.20
C LYS A 290 17.55 -7.88 -8.59
N LEU A 291 16.71 -8.07 -7.56
CA LEU A 291 16.05 -6.99 -6.82
C LEU A 291 17.01 -5.86 -6.37
N GLY A 292 18.23 -6.22 -5.95
CA GLY A 292 19.24 -5.25 -5.52
C GLY A 292 19.67 -4.26 -6.61
N LEU A 293 19.77 -4.72 -7.87
CA LEU A 293 20.11 -3.86 -9.00
C LEU A 293 18.96 -2.90 -9.33
N ILE A 294 17.74 -3.42 -9.34
CA ILE A 294 16.53 -2.64 -9.57
C ILE A 294 16.42 -1.50 -8.52
N ARG A 295 16.67 -1.82 -7.24
CA ARG A 295 16.69 -0.86 -6.13
C ARG A 295 17.82 0.17 -6.21
N LEU A 296 18.88 -0.07 -6.97
CA LEU A 296 19.93 0.90 -7.22
C LEU A 296 19.54 1.90 -8.32
N ILE A 297 18.87 1.42 -9.37
CA ILE A 297 18.54 2.20 -10.56
C ILE A 297 17.31 3.08 -10.34
N LEU A 298 16.23 2.52 -9.80
CA LEU A 298 14.93 3.22 -9.65
C LEU A 298 15.02 4.57 -8.91
N PRO A 299 15.76 4.72 -7.80
CA PRO A 299 15.83 6.00 -7.09
C PRO A 299 16.40 7.13 -7.94
N GLN A 300 17.29 6.84 -8.91
CA GLN A 300 17.86 7.85 -9.78
C GLN A 300 16.79 8.41 -10.73
N PHE A 301 15.96 7.55 -11.30
CA PHE A 301 14.84 7.94 -12.17
C PHE A 301 13.76 8.67 -11.38
N SER A 302 13.37 8.13 -10.21
CA SER A 302 12.40 8.76 -9.32
C SER A 302 12.80 10.18 -8.93
N LYS A 303 14.08 10.43 -8.61
CA LYS A 303 14.58 11.79 -8.32
C LYS A 303 14.44 12.75 -9.51
N LYS A 304 14.78 12.31 -10.72
CA LYS A 304 14.64 13.13 -11.94
C LYS A 304 13.18 13.46 -12.23
N ILE A 305 12.29 12.48 -12.09
CA ILE A 305 10.84 12.69 -12.25
C ILE A 305 10.32 13.65 -11.18
N SER A 306 10.72 13.47 -9.92
CA SER A 306 10.31 14.34 -8.80
C SER A 306 10.69 15.79 -9.04
N TYR A 307 11.87 16.04 -9.62
CA TYR A 307 12.30 17.40 -9.98
C TYR A 307 11.36 18.04 -11.00
N LEU A 308 11.05 17.34 -12.10
CA LEU A 308 10.14 17.86 -13.13
C LEU A 308 8.71 18.07 -12.61
N ILE A 309 8.20 17.18 -11.74
CA ILE A 309 6.89 17.35 -11.14
C ILE A 309 6.85 18.57 -10.21
N LYS A 310 7.93 18.84 -9.47
CA LYS A 310 8.04 20.05 -8.65
C LYS A 310 8.10 21.31 -9.49
N GLU A 311 8.87 21.30 -10.57
CA GLU A 311 8.92 22.40 -11.54
C GLU A 311 7.51 22.66 -12.12
N ALA A 312 6.80 21.61 -12.50
CA ALA A 312 5.42 21.70 -13.00
C ALA A 312 4.47 22.34 -11.97
N SER A 313 4.61 22.02 -10.68
CA SER A 313 3.78 22.61 -9.63
C SER A 313 4.07 24.09 -9.38
N GLN A 314 5.31 24.55 -9.61
CA GLN A 314 5.71 25.95 -9.41
C GLN A 314 5.22 26.85 -10.55
N ILE A 315 5.07 26.32 -11.76
CA ILE A 315 4.51 27.05 -12.92
C ILE A 315 3.04 27.47 -12.67
N GLN A 316 2.36 26.86 -11.68
CA GLN A 316 0.94 27.08 -11.40
C GLN A 316 0.66 28.18 -10.39
N ASP A 317 1.67 28.60 -9.61
CA ASP A 317 1.55 29.77 -8.76
C ASP A 317 1.57 31.02 -9.65
N HIS A 318 0.41 31.36 -10.22
CA HIS A 318 -0.14 32.71 -10.37
C HIS A 318 -1.39 32.69 -11.27
N LYS A 319 -2.53 32.29 -10.68
CA LYS A 319 -3.83 32.99 -10.75
C LYS A 319 -4.80 32.17 -9.91
N SER A 320 -5.09 32.64 -8.69
CA SER A 320 -6.25 32.18 -7.95
C SER A 320 -7.46 32.31 -8.88
N PHE A 321 -8.15 31.21 -9.14
CA PHE A 321 -9.33 31.18 -10.00
C PHE A 321 -10.44 31.99 -9.31
N ASP A 322 -10.54 33.28 -9.62
CA ASP A 322 -11.56 34.15 -9.05
C ASP A 322 -12.86 33.97 -9.85
N ILE A 323 -13.79 33.22 -9.27
CA ILE A 323 -15.14 32.98 -9.82
C ILE A 323 -15.85 34.31 -10.13
N LYS A 324 -15.54 35.41 -9.40
CA LYS A 324 -16.09 36.74 -9.68
C LYS A 324 -15.60 37.32 -11.00
N SER A 325 -14.37 37.02 -11.43
CA SER A 325 -13.84 37.49 -12.71
C SER A 325 -14.55 36.82 -13.89
N LEU A 326 -14.83 35.51 -13.77
CA LEU A 326 -15.53 34.73 -14.79
C LEU A 326 -17.02 35.09 -14.90
N LEU A 327 -17.68 35.34 -13.76
CA LEU A 327 -19.06 35.84 -13.75
C LEU A 327 -19.15 37.29 -14.22
N GLY A 328 -18.16 38.13 -13.92
CA GLY A 328 -18.06 39.49 -14.44
C GLY A 328 -17.94 39.54 -15.97
N GLU A 329 -17.19 38.61 -16.57
CA GLU A 329 -17.06 38.48 -18.03
C GLU A 329 -18.32 37.89 -18.70
N LEU A 330 -19.10 37.07 -17.98
CA LEU A 330 -20.38 36.54 -18.48
C LEU A 330 -21.53 37.55 -18.40
N VAL A 331 -21.47 38.50 -17.47
CA VAL A 331 -22.50 39.55 -17.32
C VAL A 331 -22.29 40.72 -18.29
N ILE A 332 -21.09 40.87 -18.86
CA ILE A 332 -20.82 41.83 -19.93
C ILE A 332 -21.00 41.13 -21.29
N LYS A 333 -22.25 40.88 -21.66
CA LYS A 333 -22.67 40.71 -23.06
C LYS A 333 -24.06 41.26 -23.30
#